data_AF-A0A7T2GK58-F1
#
_entry.id   AF-A0A7T2GK58-F1
#
_cell.length_a   1.000
_cell.length_b   1.000
_cell.length_c   1.000
_cell.angle_alpha   90.00
_cell.angle_beta   90.00
_cell.angle_gamma   90.00
#
_symmetry.space_group_name_H-M   'P 1'
#
loop_
_entity.id
_entity.type
_entity.pdbx_description
1 polymer ?
#
loop_
_entity_poly.entity_id
_entity_poly.type
_entity_poly.pdbx_seq_one_letter_code
_entity_poly.pdbx_strand_id
1 'polypeptide(L)'
;MSPVSRQRARIARVRHVQHDLAAAEAAQAQRKVQALELNAGQIARLRAGLAPHLGLTSGATMASTGELAMRLEKAGEGLARTIKAARIAVEAKDAVRLTARLQQESADKLKTKAAAEDEAAEERRIAASIRHRGRAAKKGDRM
;
A
#
# COMPACT_ATOMS: atom_id res chain seq x y z
N MET A 1 -21.22 -23.83 -6.06
CA MET A 1 -20.40 -22.73 -6.61
C MET A 1 -20.16 -22.94 -8.10
N SER A 2 -20.61 -21.99 -8.91
CA SER A 2 -20.41 -21.99 -10.36
C SER A 2 -18.94 -21.76 -10.75
N PRO A 3 -18.53 -22.12 -11.99
CA PRO A 3 -17.20 -21.80 -12.51
C PRO A 3 -16.87 -20.30 -12.45
N VAL A 4 -17.85 -19.44 -12.74
CA VAL A 4 -17.71 -17.97 -12.71
C VAL A 4 -17.45 -17.47 -11.29
N SER A 5 -18.19 -17.99 -10.30
CA SER A 5 -17.99 -17.66 -8.88
C SER A 5 -16.60 -18.08 -8.39
N ARG A 6 -16.13 -19.28 -8.78
CA ARG A 6 -14.75 -19.74 -8.46
C ARG A 6 -13.69 -18.83 -9.08
N GLN A 7 -13.85 -18.44 -10.34
CA GLN A 7 -12.92 -17.55 -11.03
C GLN A 7 -12.86 -16.18 -10.36
N ARG A 8 -14.01 -15.56 -10.06
CA ARG A 8 -14.07 -14.25 -9.39
C ARG A 8 -13.50 -14.30 -7.97
N ALA A 9 -13.74 -15.38 -7.22
CA ALA A 9 -13.11 -15.58 -5.92
C ALA A 9 -11.58 -15.67 -6.00
N ARG A 10 -11.04 -16.33 -7.05
CA ARG A 10 -9.59 -16.40 -7.29
C ARG A 10 -9.02 -15.02 -7.66
N ILE A 11 -9.70 -14.27 -8.52
CA ILE A 11 -9.28 -12.91 -8.89
C ILE A 11 -9.26 -12.01 -7.65
N ALA A 12 -10.30 -12.04 -6.82
CA ALA A 12 -10.34 -11.28 -5.58
C ALA A 12 -9.13 -11.59 -4.69
N ARG A 13 -8.80 -12.88 -4.46
CA ARG A 13 -7.59 -13.25 -3.69
C ARG A 13 -6.30 -12.64 -4.25
N VAL A 14 -6.12 -12.68 -5.57
CA VAL A 14 -4.94 -12.07 -6.20
C VAL A 14 -4.92 -10.56 -6.00
N ARG A 15 -6.08 -9.88 -6.10
CA ARG A 15 -6.17 -8.43 -5.88
C ARG A 15 -5.89 -8.04 -4.43
N HIS A 16 -6.30 -8.84 -3.45
CA HIS A 16 -5.92 -8.64 -2.04
C HIS A 16 -4.40 -8.68 -1.88
N VAL A 17 -3.73 -9.73 -2.39
CA VAL A 17 -2.26 -9.82 -2.31
C VAL A 17 -1.56 -8.66 -3.01
N GLN A 18 -2.05 -8.24 -4.17
CA GLN A 18 -1.50 -7.09 -4.90
C GLN A 18 -1.67 -5.77 -4.13
N HIS A 19 -2.82 -5.56 -3.49
CA HIS A 19 -3.03 -4.41 -2.61
C HIS A 19 -2.08 -4.45 -1.42
N ASP A 20 -1.93 -5.60 -0.76
CA ASP A 20 -1.07 -5.73 0.41
C ASP A 20 0.41 -5.47 0.07
N LEU A 21 0.86 -5.96 -1.09
CA LEU A 21 2.20 -5.65 -1.62
C LEU A 21 2.36 -4.14 -1.87
N ALA A 22 1.42 -3.51 -2.57
CA ALA A 22 1.46 -2.07 -2.86
C ALA A 22 1.43 -1.23 -1.57
N ALA A 23 0.66 -1.67 -0.56
CA ALA A 23 0.61 -1.04 0.75
C ALA A 23 1.94 -1.16 1.50
N ALA A 24 2.56 -2.34 1.47
CA ALA A 24 3.87 -2.56 2.07
C ALA A 24 4.95 -1.68 1.39
N GLU A 25 4.95 -1.60 0.06
CA GLU A 25 5.89 -0.76 -0.70
C GLU A 25 5.73 0.73 -0.38
N ALA A 26 4.50 1.24 -0.32
CA ALA A 26 4.23 2.62 0.05
C ALA A 26 4.73 2.93 1.48
N ALA A 27 4.46 2.02 2.43
CA ALA A 27 4.95 2.17 3.80
C ALA A 27 6.49 2.14 3.90
N GLN A 28 7.17 1.30 3.10
CA GLN A 28 8.63 1.31 3.02
C GLN A 28 9.17 2.63 2.45
N ALA A 29 8.55 3.17 1.40
CA ALA A 29 8.94 4.45 0.83
C ALA A 29 8.80 5.59 1.85
N GLN A 30 7.70 5.61 2.62
CA GLN A 30 7.47 6.59 3.68
C GLN A 30 8.52 6.47 4.80
N ARG A 31 8.82 5.25 5.25
CA ARG A 31 9.90 5.02 6.24
C ARG A 31 11.25 5.53 5.75
N LYS A 32 11.56 5.33 4.46
CA LYS A 32 12.81 5.83 3.86
C LYS A 32 12.89 7.35 3.91
N VAL A 33 11.80 8.06 3.62
CA VAL A 33 11.75 9.53 3.73
C VAL A 33 12.00 9.96 5.18
N GLN A 34 11.31 9.35 6.15
CA GLN A 34 11.49 9.66 7.57
C GLN A 34 12.94 9.46 8.03
N ALA A 35 13.57 8.35 7.62
CA ALA A 35 14.98 8.09 7.94
C ALA A 35 15.92 9.16 7.35
N LEU A 36 15.68 9.61 6.11
CA LEU A 36 16.45 10.68 5.50
C LEU A 36 16.25 12.03 6.22
N GLU A 37 15.02 12.36 6.61
CA GLU A 37 14.72 13.59 7.35
C GLU A 37 15.37 13.61 8.74
N LEU A 38 15.37 12.47 9.44
CA LEU A 38 16.07 12.32 10.71
C LEU A 38 17.58 12.55 10.55
N ASN A 39 18.18 11.96 9.52
CA ASN A 39 19.60 12.16 9.22
C ASN A 39 19.92 13.61 8.84
N ALA A 40 19.06 14.27 8.06
CA ALA A 40 19.20 15.69 7.76
C ALA A 40 19.17 16.54 9.03
N GLY A 41 18.24 16.25 9.96
CA GLY A 41 18.18 16.90 11.26
C GLY A 41 19.42 16.67 12.12
N GLN A 42 20.02 15.46 12.07
CA GLN A 42 21.28 15.19 12.75
C GLN A 42 22.44 16.01 12.18
N ILE A 43 22.58 16.09 10.84
CA ILE A 43 23.61 16.91 10.18
C ILE A 43 23.45 18.39 10.55
N ALA A 44 22.22 18.90 10.54
CA ALA A 44 21.94 20.28 10.95
C ALA A 44 22.35 20.54 12.40
N ARG A 45 22.07 19.61 13.32
CA ARG A 45 22.51 19.70 14.72
C ARG A 45 24.03 19.66 14.86
N LEU A 46 24.70 18.77 14.15
CA LEU A 46 26.17 18.68 14.16
C LEU A 46 26.79 19.99 13.66
N ARG A 47 26.26 20.56 12.58
CA ARG A 47 26.72 21.86 12.05
C ARG A 47 26.51 22.99 13.06
N ALA A 48 25.35 23.07 13.71
CA ALA A 48 25.08 24.08 14.73
C ALA A 48 26.02 23.96 15.95
N GLY A 49 26.48 22.74 16.24
CA GLY A 49 27.45 22.46 17.31
C GLY A 49 28.90 22.85 16.98
N LEU A 50 29.25 23.16 15.72
CA LEU A 50 30.62 23.53 15.32
C LEU A 50 30.97 25.00 15.61
N ALA A 51 30.31 25.63 16.58
CA ALA A 51 30.65 26.98 16.99
C ALA A 51 32.03 27.00 17.68
N PRO A 52 32.92 27.95 17.33
CA PRO A 52 34.22 28.06 17.99
C PRO A 52 34.03 28.36 19.49
N HIS A 53 34.68 27.58 20.35
CA HIS A 53 34.75 27.87 21.78
C HIS A 53 35.54 29.16 22.02
N LEU A 54 35.03 30.03 22.89
CA LEU A 54 35.70 31.25 23.33
C LEU A 54 36.97 30.86 24.13
N GLY A 55 38.15 31.12 23.58
CA GLY A 55 39.45 30.77 24.18
C GLY A 55 40.63 30.89 23.22
N LEU A 56 41.83 30.48 23.65
CA LEU A 56 43.03 30.39 22.81
C LEU A 56 42.88 29.23 21.81
N THR A 57 42.26 29.51 20.66
CA THR A 57 42.02 28.55 19.59
C THR A 57 43.09 28.75 18.51
N SER A 58 43.83 27.70 18.13
CA SER A 58 44.88 27.83 17.12
C SER A 58 44.28 27.99 15.72
N GLY A 59 44.96 28.70 14.83
CA GLY A 59 44.50 28.85 13.43
C GLY A 59 44.28 27.51 12.71
N ALA A 60 45.07 26.48 13.05
CA ALA A 60 44.89 25.12 12.53
C ALA A 60 43.55 24.49 12.95
N THR A 61 43.14 24.67 14.22
CA THR A 61 41.84 24.18 14.71
C THR A 61 40.66 24.91 14.08
N MET A 62 40.80 26.21 13.80
CA MET A 62 39.78 26.97 13.08
C MET A 62 39.63 26.50 11.63
N ALA A 63 40.75 26.26 10.93
CA ALA A 63 40.74 25.76 9.56
C ALA A 63 40.07 24.37 9.45
N SER A 64 40.42 23.45 10.35
CA SER A 64 39.81 22.11 10.41
C SER A 64 38.30 22.17 10.69
N THR A 65 37.88 23.03 11.62
CA THR A 65 36.45 23.23 11.94
C THR A 65 35.68 23.79 10.74
N GLY A 66 36.26 24.77 10.04
CA GLY A 66 35.69 25.32 8.81
C GLY A 66 35.54 24.28 7.70
N GLU A 67 36.56 23.44 7.49
CA GLU A 67 36.50 22.35 6.52
C GLU A 67 35.39 21.34 6.86
N LEU A 68 35.27 20.94 8.14
CA LEU A 68 34.22 20.05 8.58
C LEU A 68 32.83 20.66 8.38
N ALA A 69 32.65 21.94 8.68
CA ALA A 69 31.40 22.66 8.44
C ALA A 69 31.02 22.66 6.96
N MET A 70 31.97 22.92 6.05
CA MET A 70 31.73 22.86 4.60
C MET A 70 31.35 21.45 4.12
N ARG A 71 32.00 20.41 4.66
CA ARG A 71 31.67 19.01 4.34
C ARG A 71 30.25 18.64 4.79
N LEU A 72 29.85 19.07 5.99
CA LEU A 72 28.49 18.86 6.52
C LEU A 72 27.44 19.63 5.71
N GLU A 73 27.74 20.85 5.27
CA GLU A 73 26.88 21.63 4.38
C GLU A 73 26.64 20.91 3.05
N LYS A 74 27.71 20.48 2.38
CA LYS A 74 27.62 19.71 1.13
C LYS A 74 26.85 18.41 1.31
N ALA A 75 27.05 17.72 2.44
CA ALA A 75 26.28 16.52 2.77
C ALA A 75 24.78 16.84 2.96
N GLY A 76 24.46 17.93 3.65
CA GLY A 76 23.09 18.41 3.85
C GLY A 76 22.38 18.76 2.53
N GLU A 77 23.05 19.46 1.62
CA GLU A 77 22.51 19.75 0.28
C GLU A 77 22.24 18.48 -0.54
N GLY A 78 23.18 17.53 -0.49
CA GLY A 78 23.02 16.22 -1.11
C GLY A 78 21.79 15.50 -0.57
N LEU A 79 21.64 15.47 0.76
CA LEU A 79 20.51 14.85 1.43
C LEU A 79 19.18 15.53 1.08
N ALA A 80 19.15 16.86 0.98
CA ALA A 80 17.95 17.60 0.60
C ALA A 80 17.45 17.20 -0.80
N ARG A 81 18.37 17.04 -1.76
CA ARG A 81 18.03 16.51 -3.10
C ARG A 81 17.49 15.09 -3.02
N THR A 82 18.12 14.22 -2.23
CA THR A 82 17.65 12.83 -2.04
C THR A 82 16.28 12.77 -1.36
N ILE A 83 16.00 13.61 -0.36
CA ILE A 83 14.70 13.72 0.30
C ILE A 83 13.62 14.12 -0.71
N LYS A 84 13.89 15.14 -1.54
CA LYS A 84 12.95 15.57 -2.58
C LYS A 84 12.60 14.42 -3.53
N ALA A 85 13.62 13.70 -4.03
CA ALA A 85 13.40 12.53 -4.89
C ALA A 85 12.63 11.40 -4.17
N ALA A 86 12.94 11.16 -2.89
CA ALA A 86 12.26 10.14 -2.10
C ALA A 86 10.79 10.49 -1.83
N ARG A 87 10.45 11.77 -1.62
CA ARG A 87 9.06 12.23 -1.49
C ARG A 87 8.25 12.03 -2.78
N ILE A 88 8.83 12.34 -3.94
CA ILE A 88 8.22 12.04 -5.24
C ILE A 88 7.97 10.52 -5.39
N ALA A 89 8.91 9.70 -4.95
CA ALA A 89 8.73 8.24 -4.96
C ALA A 89 7.61 7.77 -4.03
N VAL A 90 7.44 8.40 -2.85
CA VAL A 90 6.31 8.14 -1.95
C VAL A 90 4.98 8.44 -2.66
N GLU A 91 4.85 9.61 -3.27
CA GLU A 91 3.63 10.00 -3.99
C GLU A 91 3.30 8.98 -5.10
N ALA A 92 4.29 8.57 -5.88
CA ALA A 92 4.12 7.55 -6.92
C ALA A 92 3.66 6.20 -6.35
N LYS A 93 4.24 5.75 -5.22
CA LYS A 93 3.85 4.49 -4.57
C LYS A 93 2.47 4.57 -3.92
N ASP A 94 2.09 5.72 -3.38
CA ASP A 94 0.76 5.95 -2.84
C ASP A 94 -0.32 5.93 -3.94
N ALA A 95 -0.03 6.49 -5.12
CA ALA A 95 -0.92 6.39 -6.28
C ALA A 95 -1.14 4.94 -6.73
N VAL A 96 -0.07 4.13 -6.75
CA VAL A 96 -0.17 2.69 -7.05
C VAL A 96 -1.00 1.95 -6.01
N ARG A 97 -0.76 2.22 -4.71
CA ARG A 97 -1.54 1.64 -3.59
C ARG A 97 -3.03 1.97 -3.71
N LEU A 98 -3.37 3.23 -4.02
CA LEU A 98 -4.76 3.65 -4.19
C LEU A 98 -5.41 2.91 -5.37
N THR A 99 -4.71 2.80 -6.49
CA THR A 99 -5.19 2.06 -7.66
C THR A 99 -5.42 0.58 -7.34
N ALA A 100 -4.48 -0.05 -6.63
CA ALA A 100 -4.60 -1.44 -6.21
C ALA A 100 -5.80 -1.66 -5.27
N ARG A 101 -6.05 -0.72 -4.35
CA ARG A 101 -7.23 -0.73 -3.47
C ARG A 101 -8.53 -0.68 -4.25
N LEU A 102 -8.64 0.24 -5.22
CA LEU A 102 -9.85 0.33 -6.06
C LEU A 102 -10.10 -0.96 -6.84
N GLN A 103 -9.04 -1.60 -7.34
CA GLN A 103 -9.13 -2.89 -8.05
C GLN A 103 -9.56 -4.03 -7.11
N GLN A 104 -9.05 -4.05 -5.88
CA GLN A 104 -9.45 -4.99 -4.84
C GLN A 104 -10.93 -4.84 -4.49
N GLU A 105 -11.39 -3.61 -4.20
CA GLU A 105 -12.78 -3.33 -3.86
C GLU A 105 -13.73 -3.73 -5.00
N SER A 106 -13.34 -3.46 -6.24
CA SER A 106 -14.11 -3.87 -7.43
C SER A 106 -14.17 -5.40 -7.57
N ALA A 107 -13.07 -6.10 -7.32
CA ALA A 107 -13.03 -7.55 -7.38
C ALA A 107 -13.88 -8.19 -6.26
N ASP A 108 -13.89 -7.62 -5.07
CA ASP A 108 -14.73 -8.07 -3.96
C ASP A 108 -16.22 -7.91 -4.27
N LYS A 109 -16.62 -6.76 -4.83
CA LYS A 109 -18.01 -6.54 -5.31
C LYS A 109 -18.43 -7.56 -6.36
N LEU A 110 -17.54 -7.91 -7.28
CA LEU A 110 -17.83 -8.92 -8.30
C LEU A 110 -17.93 -10.34 -7.72
N LYS A 111 -17.07 -10.65 -6.74
CA LYS A 111 -17.10 -11.92 -6.00
C LYS A 111 -18.41 -12.07 -5.23
N THR A 112 -18.83 -11.05 -4.46
CA THR A 112 -20.08 -11.09 -3.70
C THR A 112 -21.29 -11.21 -4.61
N LYS A 113 -21.33 -10.45 -5.72
CA LYS A 113 -22.39 -10.57 -6.72
C LYS A 113 -22.48 -11.98 -7.31
N ALA A 114 -21.36 -12.61 -7.64
CA ALA A 114 -21.38 -13.98 -8.16
C ALA A 114 -21.84 -15.02 -7.13
N ALA A 115 -21.50 -14.82 -5.85
CA ALA A 115 -21.99 -15.69 -4.79
C ALA A 115 -23.52 -15.57 -4.65
N ALA A 116 -24.06 -14.34 -4.66
CA ALA A 116 -25.50 -14.11 -4.60
C ALA A 116 -26.24 -14.67 -5.84
N GLU A 117 -25.65 -14.56 -7.03
CA GLU A 117 -26.21 -15.15 -8.25
C GLU A 117 -26.25 -16.69 -8.19
N ASP A 118 -25.21 -17.31 -7.62
CA ASP A 118 -25.16 -18.76 -7.39
C ASP A 118 -26.26 -19.19 -6.40
N GLU A 119 -26.42 -18.49 -5.27
CA GLU A 119 -27.46 -18.75 -4.28
C GLU A 119 -28.86 -18.65 -4.89
N ALA A 120 -29.15 -17.55 -5.60
CA ALA A 120 -30.43 -17.38 -6.28
C ALA A 120 -30.67 -18.43 -7.39
N ALA A 121 -29.61 -18.95 -8.02
CA ALA A 121 -29.74 -20.05 -9.00
C ALA A 121 -30.02 -21.40 -8.33
N GLU A 122 -29.47 -21.66 -7.14
CA GLU A 122 -29.81 -22.86 -6.35
C GLU A 122 -31.24 -22.77 -5.82
N GLU A 123 -31.66 -21.64 -5.27
CA GLU A 123 -33.04 -21.43 -4.79
C GLU A 123 -34.07 -21.65 -5.90
N ARG A 124 -33.82 -21.11 -7.11
CA ARG A 124 -34.67 -21.35 -8.29
C ARG A 124 -34.74 -22.83 -8.67
N ARG A 125 -33.62 -23.56 -8.59
CA ARG A 125 -33.58 -25.01 -8.85
C ARG A 125 -34.37 -25.80 -7.81
N ILE A 126 -34.22 -25.48 -6.53
CA ILE A 126 -34.98 -26.11 -5.43
C ILE A 126 -36.48 -25.86 -5.62
N ALA A 127 -36.89 -24.61 -5.85
CA ALA A 127 -38.30 -24.26 -6.07
C ALA A 127 -38.90 -24.97 -7.29
N ALA A 128 -38.17 -25.09 -8.40
CA ALA A 128 -38.60 -25.83 -9.58
C ALA A 128 -38.79 -27.33 -9.27
N SER A 129 -37.87 -27.93 -8.51
CA SER A 129 -37.94 -29.35 -8.11
C SER A 129 -39.15 -29.66 -7.22
N ILE A 130 -39.53 -28.73 -6.33
CA ILE A 130 -40.69 -28.84 -5.44
C ILE A 130 -41.98 -28.75 -6.26
N ARG A 131 -42.09 -27.78 -7.19
CA ARG A 131 -43.26 -27.64 -8.08
C ARG A 131 -43.48 -28.89 -8.94
N HIS A 132 -42.41 -29.48 -9.47
CA HIS A 132 -42.52 -30.69 -10.28
C HIS A 132 -43.06 -31.88 -9.47
N ARG A 133 -42.56 -32.08 -8.24
CA ARG A 133 -43.05 -33.15 -7.35
C ARG A 133 -44.51 -32.97 -6.94
N GLY A 134 -44.93 -31.75 -6.61
CA GLY A 134 -46.34 -31.46 -6.27
C GLY A 134 -47.31 -31.69 -7.43
N ARG A 135 -46.88 -31.45 -8.67
CA ARG A 135 -47.70 -31.70 -9.88
C ARG A 135 -47.77 -33.19 -10.24
N ALA A 136 -46.70 -33.95 -10.00
CA ALA A 136 -46.68 -35.41 -10.20
C ALA A 136 -47.59 -36.13 -9.17
N ALA A 137 -47.56 -35.72 -7.90
CA ALA A 137 -48.44 -36.27 -6.85
C ALA A 137 -49.93 -36.01 -7.14
N LYS A 138 -50.29 -34.79 -7.55
CA LYS A 138 -51.68 -34.44 -7.95
C LYS A 138 -52.18 -35.17 -9.20
N LYS A 139 -51.29 -35.72 -10.03
CA LYS A 139 -51.66 -36.47 -11.24
C LYS A 139 -51.82 -37.97 -10.97
N GLY A 140 -51.14 -38.50 -9.94
CA GLY A 140 -51.29 -39.88 -9.47
C GLY A 140 -52.55 -40.11 -8.63
N ASP A 141 -53.05 -39.08 -7.94
CA ASP A 141 -54.26 -39.12 -7.10
C ASP A 141 -55.58 -38.92 -7.90
N ARG A 142 -55.50 -38.93 -9.24
CA ARG A 142 -56.65 -38.80 -10.16
C ARG A 142 -56.85 -40.03 -11.07
N MET A 143 -56.29 -41.18 -10.68
CA MET A 143 -56.63 -42.50 -11.22
C MET A 143 -57.11 -43.38 -10.09
#